data_AF-A0A954GR83-F1
#
_entry.id   AF-A0A954GR83-F1
#
_cell.length_a   1.000
_cell.length_b   1.000
_cell.length_c   1.000
_cell.angle_alpha   90.00
_cell.angle_beta   90.00
_cell.angle_gamma   90.00
#
_symmetry.space_group_name_H-M   'P 1'
#
loop_
_entity.id
_entity.type
_entity.pdbx_description
1 polymer ?
#
loop_
_entity_poly.entity_id
_entity_poly.type
_entity_poly.pdbx_seq_one_letter_code
_entity_poly.pdbx_strand_id
1 'polypeptide(L)'
;MARSLAFCATLFGALLSTSFAAPETGADAEKLQASTQRGVEFLKSAQAADGSWTSPAAPGISGLVTYSLLESGASVDDPVVKKALAHLESFVQKDGGIYHPETNHKNYETSIILLALN
;
A
#
# COMPACT_ATOMS: atom_id res chain seq x y z
N MET A 1 56.47 29.09 53.88
CA MET A 1 57.12 27.93 53.22
C MET A 1 56.03 26.95 52.78
N ALA A 2 55.96 26.66 51.47
CA ALA A 2 55.49 25.41 50.79
C ALA A 2 54.16 24.73 51.23
N ARG A 3 53.21 24.29 50.39
CA ARG A 3 53.16 23.97 48.94
C ARG A 3 51.70 23.77 48.50
N SER A 4 51.41 24.07 47.23
CA SER A 4 50.16 23.79 46.47
C SER A 4 49.63 22.37 46.58
N LEU A 5 48.30 22.17 46.44
CA LEU A 5 47.71 21.14 45.57
C LEU A 5 46.18 21.29 45.42
N ALA A 6 45.72 21.00 44.20
CA ALA A 6 44.37 20.59 43.79
C ALA A 6 43.29 21.66 43.56
N PHE A 7 43.45 22.33 42.43
CA PHE A 7 42.38 22.69 41.49
C PHE A 7 41.54 21.45 41.11
N CYS A 8 40.29 21.64 40.67
CA CYS A 8 39.31 20.66 40.15
C CYS A 8 38.36 19.98 41.17
N ALA A 9 37.10 20.44 41.17
CA ALA A 9 35.95 19.52 41.09
C ALA A 9 34.71 20.25 40.52
N THR A 10 34.58 20.11 39.20
CA THR A 10 33.33 19.91 38.46
C THR A 10 32.27 21.01 38.50
N LEU A 11 32.40 21.93 37.53
CA LEU A 11 31.27 22.51 36.81
C LEU A 11 30.31 21.38 36.41
N PHE A 12 29.09 21.42 36.94
CA PHE A 12 27.97 20.58 36.52
C PHE A 12 27.56 21.03 35.12
N GLY A 13 28.19 20.45 34.10
CA GLY A 13 27.90 20.74 32.70
C GLY A 13 26.47 20.39 32.37
N ALA A 14 25.66 21.41 32.08
CA ALA A 14 24.39 21.25 31.39
C ALA A 14 24.69 20.68 30.00
N LEU A 15 24.68 19.36 29.88
CA LEU A 15 24.58 18.66 28.61
C LEU A 15 23.19 18.97 28.04
N LEU A 16 23.12 20.06 27.29
CA LEU A 16 22.09 20.25 26.28
C LEU A 16 22.24 19.09 25.29
N SER A 17 21.40 18.08 25.44
CA SER A 17 21.15 17.09 24.40
C SER A 17 20.54 17.81 23.19
N THR A 18 21.38 18.40 22.35
CA THR A 18 20.98 18.78 21.00
C THR A 18 20.77 17.48 20.24
N SER A 19 19.53 16.96 20.25
CA SER A 19 19.13 15.93 19.31
C SER A 19 19.37 16.47 17.91
N PHE A 20 20.33 15.87 17.20
CA PHE A 20 20.46 16.05 15.77
C PHE A 20 19.22 15.41 15.15
N ALA A 21 18.21 16.21 14.83
CA ALA A 21 17.09 15.74 14.02
C ALA A 21 17.69 15.28 12.69
N ALA A 22 17.60 13.98 12.41
CA ALA A 22 17.96 13.46 11.10
C ALA A 22 17.10 14.20 10.06
N PRO A 23 17.63 14.49 8.86
CA PRO A 23 16.81 15.04 7.80
C PRO A 23 15.59 14.13 7.60
N GLU A 24 14.39 14.71 7.55
CA GLU A 24 13.16 14.00 7.22
C GLU A 24 13.35 13.35 5.83
N THR A 25 13.66 12.06 5.80
CA THR A 25 13.93 11.31 4.56
C THR A 25 12.65 10.80 3.88
N GLY A 26 11.49 11.36 4.22
CA GLY A 26 10.19 11.00 3.66
C GLY A 26 9.74 11.91 2.52
N ALA A 27 8.89 11.36 1.64
CA ALA A 27 8.11 12.22 0.74
C ALA A 27 7.16 13.09 1.58
N ASP A 28 6.99 14.34 1.16
CA ASP A 28 6.01 15.25 1.73
C ASP A 28 4.60 14.61 1.71
N ALA A 29 3.95 14.57 2.88
CA ALA A 29 2.71 13.82 3.07
C ALA A 29 1.56 14.34 2.18
N GLU A 30 1.49 15.66 1.96
CA GLU A 30 0.49 16.28 1.10
C GLU A 30 0.71 15.88 -0.37
N LYS A 31 1.96 15.93 -0.84
CA LYS A 31 2.32 15.45 -2.19
C LYS A 31 2.05 13.97 -2.39
N LEU A 32 2.30 13.15 -1.37
CA LEU A 32 2.00 11.71 -1.40
C LEU A 32 0.50 11.48 -1.53
N GLN A 33 -0.32 12.12 -0.69
CA GLN A 33 -1.78 12.02 -0.74
C GLN A 33 -2.33 12.48 -2.09
N ALA A 34 -1.84 13.60 -2.61
CA ALA A 34 -2.23 14.10 -3.92
C ALA A 34 -1.86 13.11 -5.05
N SER A 35 -0.72 12.42 -4.93
CA SER A 35 -0.32 11.39 -5.90
C SER A 35 -1.20 10.15 -5.82
N THR A 36 -1.52 9.68 -4.61
CA THR A 36 -2.44 8.56 -4.41
C THR A 36 -3.82 8.87 -5.01
N GLN A 37 -4.35 10.07 -4.76
CA GLN A 37 -5.66 10.47 -5.27
C GLN A 37 -5.72 10.46 -6.81
N ARG A 38 -4.68 10.98 -7.48
CA ARG A 38 -4.58 10.90 -8.95
C ARG A 38 -4.51 9.45 -9.44
N GLY A 39 -3.80 8.58 -8.71
CA GLY A 39 -3.76 7.14 -9.01
C GLY A 39 -5.13 6.48 -8.91
N VAL A 40 -5.88 6.77 -7.84
CA VAL A 40 -7.26 6.29 -7.66
C VAL A 40 -8.16 6.74 -8.81
N GLU A 41 -8.11 8.01 -9.17
CA GLU A 41 -8.91 8.57 -10.27
C GLU A 41 -8.58 7.91 -11.61
N PHE A 42 -7.28 7.74 -11.90
CA PHE A 42 -6.83 7.04 -13.09
C PHE A 42 -7.37 5.61 -13.15
N LEU A 43 -7.18 4.83 -12.09
CA LEU A 43 -7.61 3.43 -12.03
C LEU A 43 -9.13 3.31 -12.21
N LYS A 44 -9.92 4.18 -11.57
CA LYS A 44 -11.38 4.22 -11.75
C LYS A 44 -11.77 4.53 -13.19
N SER A 45 -11.09 5.47 -13.84
CA SER A 45 -11.38 5.84 -15.24
C SER A 45 -10.96 4.78 -16.26
N ALA A 46 -9.99 3.93 -15.90
CA ALA A 46 -9.39 2.96 -16.81
C ALA A 46 -10.07 1.57 -16.78
N GLN A 47 -11.03 1.35 -15.89
CA GLN A 47 -11.72 0.06 -15.78
C GLN A 47 -12.47 -0.27 -17.08
N ALA A 48 -12.32 -1.51 -17.55
CA ALA A 48 -13.03 -1.99 -18.73
C ALA A 48 -14.54 -2.20 -18.46
N ALA A 49 -15.29 -2.37 -19.55
CA ALA A 49 -16.73 -2.58 -19.50
C ALA A 49 -17.14 -3.88 -18.79
N ASP A 50 -16.24 -4.85 -18.63
CA ASP A 50 -16.44 -6.11 -17.92
C ASP A 50 -15.97 -6.08 -16.44
N GLY A 51 -15.40 -4.96 -15.99
CA GLY A 51 -14.88 -4.80 -14.63
C GLY A 51 -13.38 -5.10 -14.48
N SER A 52 -12.71 -5.53 -15.54
CA SER A 52 -11.29 -5.86 -15.54
C SER A 52 -10.37 -4.66 -15.76
N TRP A 53 -9.09 -4.85 -15.47
CA TRP A 53 -8.00 -4.01 -15.98
C TRP A 53 -7.06 -4.84 -16.86
N THR A 54 -6.54 -4.22 -17.92
CA THR A 54 -5.61 -4.81 -18.91
C THR A 54 -6.21 -5.95 -19.75
N SER A 55 -6.70 -7.02 -19.13
CA SER A 55 -7.29 -8.17 -19.83
C SER A 55 -8.28 -8.91 -18.92
N PRO A 56 -9.45 -9.32 -19.43
CA PRO A 56 -10.38 -10.17 -18.68
C PRO A 56 -9.82 -11.57 -18.39
N ALA A 57 -8.79 -12.01 -19.12
CA ALA A 57 -8.16 -13.31 -18.91
C ALA A 57 -7.03 -13.29 -17.85
N ALA A 58 -6.76 -12.14 -17.24
CA ALA A 58 -5.68 -11.95 -16.27
C ALA A 58 -6.22 -11.41 -14.94
N PRO A 59 -7.03 -12.19 -14.20
CA PRO A 59 -7.77 -11.69 -13.04
C PRO A 59 -6.87 -11.26 -11.88
N GLY A 60 -5.62 -11.72 -11.82
CA GLY A 60 -4.65 -11.25 -10.82
C GLY A 60 -4.36 -9.75 -10.90
N ILE A 61 -4.31 -9.16 -12.10
CA ILE A 61 -4.10 -7.71 -12.26
C ILE A 61 -5.31 -6.96 -11.70
N SER A 62 -6.52 -7.37 -12.09
CA SER A 62 -7.76 -6.80 -11.59
C SER A 62 -7.88 -6.94 -10.07
N GLY A 63 -7.44 -8.07 -9.50
CA GLY A 63 -7.38 -8.30 -8.05
C GLY A 63 -6.49 -7.30 -7.35
N LEU A 64 -5.27 -7.09 -7.86
CA LEU A 64 -4.32 -6.14 -7.28
C LEU A 64 -4.83 -4.69 -7.35
N VAL A 65 -5.45 -4.31 -8.47
CA VAL A 65 -6.03 -2.97 -8.64
C VAL A 65 -7.20 -2.77 -7.67
N THR A 66 -8.08 -3.77 -7.55
CA THR A 66 -9.23 -3.73 -6.63
C THR A 66 -8.77 -3.56 -5.18
N TYR A 67 -7.80 -4.37 -4.75
CA TYR A 67 -7.20 -4.25 -3.42
C TYR A 67 -6.58 -2.87 -3.20
N SER A 68 -5.83 -2.34 -4.17
CA SER A 68 -5.21 -1.02 -4.07
C SER A 68 -6.24 0.10 -3.93
N LEU A 69 -7.40 0.01 -4.60
CA LEU A 69 -8.49 0.98 -4.46
C LEU A 69 -9.11 0.93 -3.07
N LEU A 70 -9.35 -0.28 -2.53
CA LEU A 70 -9.88 -0.49 -1.18
C LEU A 70 -8.93 0.09 -0.12
N GLU A 71 -7.64 -0.24 -0.19
CA GLU A 71 -6.61 0.29 0.72
C GLU A 71 -6.44 1.81 0.60
N SER A 72 -6.78 2.39 -0.56
CA SER A 72 -6.81 3.85 -0.77
C SER A 72 -8.10 4.51 -0.28
N GLY A 73 -8.99 3.77 0.39
CA GLY A 73 -10.22 4.28 1.00
C GLY A 73 -11.44 4.29 0.08
N ALA A 74 -11.39 3.63 -1.08
CA ALA A 74 -12.60 3.43 -1.87
C ALA A 74 -13.59 2.53 -1.11
N SER A 75 -14.87 2.93 -1.07
CA SER A 75 -15.91 2.11 -0.46
C SER A 75 -16.15 0.84 -1.28
N VAL A 76 -16.46 -0.27 -0.59
CA VAL A 76 -16.99 -1.49 -1.22
C VAL A 76 -18.30 -1.24 -1.98
N ASP A 77 -19.00 -0.14 -1.68
CA ASP A 77 -20.20 0.29 -2.40
C ASP A 77 -19.93 1.12 -3.65
N ASP A 78 -18.68 1.54 -3.89
CA ASP A 78 -18.28 2.24 -5.10
C ASP A 78 -18.59 1.37 -6.33
N PRO A 79 -19.29 1.90 -7.36
CA PRO A 79 -19.67 1.12 -8.53
C PRO A 79 -18.50 0.45 -9.25
N VAL A 80 -17.32 1.08 -9.29
CA VAL A 80 -16.10 0.52 -9.91
C VAL A 80 -15.63 -0.70 -9.11
N VAL A 81 -15.58 -0.56 -7.78
CA VAL A 81 -15.16 -1.63 -6.86
C VAL A 81 -16.14 -2.79 -6.89
N LYS A 82 -17.45 -2.54 -6.78
CA LYS A 82 -18.49 -3.57 -6.88
C LYS A 82 -18.38 -4.40 -8.14
N LYS A 83 -18.17 -3.72 -9.28
CA LYS A 83 -18.06 -4.38 -10.57
C LYS A 83 -16.78 -5.22 -10.67
N ALA A 84 -15.68 -4.73 -10.12
CA ALA A 84 -14.43 -5.47 -10.06
C ALA A 84 -14.57 -6.73 -9.18
N LEU A 85 -15.16 -6.61 -7.99
CA LEU A 85 -15.42 -7.75 -7.11
C LEU A 85 -16.29 -8.81 -7.79
N ALA A 86 -17.38 -8.40 -8.45
CA ALA A 86 -18.22 -9.32 -9.23
C ALA A 86 -17.45 -10.01 -10.38
N HIS A 87 -16.56 -9.28 -11.05
CA HIS A 87 -15.67 -9.86 -12.07
C HIS A 87 -14.73 -10.90 -11.46
N LEU A 88 -14.10 -10.60 -10.31
CA LEU A 88 -13.19 -11.51 -9.62
C LEU A 88 -13.89 -12.78 -9.10
N GLU A 89 -15.09 -12.63 -8.54
CA GLU A 89 -15.93 -13.76 -8.10
C GLU A 89 -16.27 -14.73 -9.23
N SER A 90 -16.34 -14.25 -10.48
CA SER A 90 -16.59 -15.12 -11.64
C SER A 90 -15.46 -16.12 -11.94
N PHE A 91 -14.28 -15.95 -11.33
CA PHE A 91 -13.13 -16.84 -11.46
C PHE A 91 -13.03 -17.91 -10.37
N VAL A 92 -14.01 -18.00 -9.47
CA VAL A 92 -14.06 -19.07 -8.47
C VAL A 92 -14.25 -20.42 -9.16
N GLN A 93 -13.34 -21.35 -8.88
CA GLN A 93 -13.30 -22.68 -9.46
C GLN A 93 -13.89 -23.73 -8.51
N LYS A 94 -14.21 -24.91 -9.04
CA LYS A 94 -14.77 -26.02 -8.24
C LYS A 94 -13.84 -26.54 -7.15
N ASP A 95 -12.53 -26.33 -7.31
CA ASP A 95 -11.51 -26.68 -6.33
C ASP A 95 -11.34 -25.62 -5.23
N GLY A 96 -12.09 -24.52 -5.29
CA GLY A 96 -12.02 -23.38 -4.37
C GLY A 96 -10.95 -22.34 -4.73
N GLY A 97 -10.13 -22.58 -5.75
CA GLY A 97 -9.21 -21.58 -6.26
C GLY A 97 -9.93 -20.44 -7.00
N ILE A 98 -9.24 -19.31 -7.15
CA ILE A 98 -9.74 -18.13 -7.87
C ILE A 98 -8.71 -17.79 -8.94
N TYR A 99 -8.97 -18.19 -10.18
CA TYR A 99 -8.02 -18.07 -11.27
C TYR A 99 -8.70 -18.24 -12.64
N HIS A 100 -8.06 -17.75 -13.70
CA HIS A 100 -8.52 -18.03 -15.06
C HIS A 100 -8.16 -19.47 -15.45
N PRO A 101 -9.08 -20.30 -16.00
CA PRO A 101 -8.83 -21.73 -16.23
C PRO A 101 -7.58 -22.06 -17.04
N GLU A 102 -7.27 -21.22 -18.04
CA GLU A 102 -6.11 -21.37 -18.94
C GLU A 102 -4.80 -20.77 -18.40
N THR A 103 -4.78 -20.25 -17.16
CA THR A 103 -3.56 -19.64 -16.59
C THR A 103 -2.52 -20.67 -16.17
N ASN A 104 -1.25 -20.29 -16.26
CA ASN A 104 -0.13 -21.02 -15.65
C ASN A 104 0.18 -20.55 -14.22
N HIS A 105 -0.57 -19.57 -13.68
CA HIS A 105 -0.27 -18.89 -12.43
C HIS A 105 -1.41 -18.99 -11.39
N LYS A 106 -2.05 -20.16 -11.29
CA LYS A 106 -3.26 -20.37 -10.47
C LYS A 106 -3.13 -19.89 -9.02
N ASN A 107 -2.08 -20.35 -8.33
CA ASN A 107 -1.84 -19.99 -6.93
C ASN A 107 -1.54 -18.49 -6.76
N TYR A 108 -0.84 -17.88 -7.72
CA TYR A 108 -0.53 -16.46 -7.71
C TYR A 108 -1.80 -15.61 -7.87
N GLU A 109 -2.64 -15.95 -8.85
CA GLU A 109 -3.92 -15.27 -9.06
C GLU A 109 -4.82 -15.41 -7.84
N THR A 110 -4.96 -16.64 -7.31
CA THR A 110 -5.78 -16.87 -6.12
C THR A 110 -5.29 -16.07 -4.92
N SER A 111 -3.98 -16.05 -4.66
CA SER A 111 -3.41 -15.34 -3.51
C SER A 111 -3.65 -13.83 -3.59
N ILE A 112 -3.52 -13.24 -4.76
CA ILE A 112 -3.76 -11.80 -4.95
C ILE A 112 -5.25 -11.49 -4.84
N ILE A 113 -6.10 -12.28 -5.47
CA ILE A 113 -7.54 -12.01 -5.48
C ILE A 113 -8.13 -12.12 -4.06
N LEU A 114 -7.60 -13.02 -3.23
CA LEU A 114 -7.99 -13.10 -1.81
C LEU A 114 -7.71 -11.82 -1.03
N LEU A 115 -6.68 -11.02 -1.39
CA LEU A 115 -6.44 -9.72 -0.75
C LEU A 115 -7.62 -8.76 -0.97
N ALA A 116 -8.30 -8.85 -2.11
CA ALA A 116 -9.42 -7.98 -2.45
C ALA A 116 -10.78 -8.48 -1.90
N LEU A 117 -10.88 -9.76 -1.52
CA LEU A 117 -12.13 -10.40 -1.08
C LEU A 117 -12.25 -10.55 0.44
N ASN A 118 -11.20 -10.23 1.20
CA ASN A 118 -11.14 -10.39 2.65
C ASN A 118 -11.46 -9.10 3.40
#